data_AF-A0A3B9GY21-F1
#
_entry.id   AF-A0A3B9GY21-F1
#
_cell.length_a   1.000
_cell.length_b   1.000
_cell.length_c   1.000
_cell.angle_alpha   90.00
_cell.angle_beta   90.00
_cell.angle_gamma   90.00
#
_symmetry.space_group_name_H-M   'P 1'
#
loop_
_entity.id
_entity.type
_entity.pdbx_description
1 polymer ?
#
loop_
_entity_poly.entity_id
_entity_poly.type
_entity_poly.pdbx_seq_one_letter_code
_entity_poly.pdbx_strand_id
1 'polypeptide(L)'
;ARLTASRAAPERQRSMHVVYPSGEISIDFLTRKVKNSTPYEIKVDIAAELPDPLGAADEGFYAACLGLARSPVPAHGTVGAVAMAEAAEADILAKIDA
;
A
#
# COMPACT_ATOMS: atom_id res chain seq x y z
N ALA A 1 -9.07 8.81 7.11
CA ALA A 1 -8.97 7.37 6.81
C ALA A 1 -8.75 6.61 8.11
N ARG A 2 -9.22 5.36 8.23
CA ARG A 2 -8.96 4.52 9.40
C ARG A 2 -7.94 3.45 9.03
N LEU A 3 -6.83 3.39 9.76
CA LEU A 3 -5.78 2.39 9.59
C LEU A 3 -5.66 1.60 10.89
N THR A 4 -5.51 0.28 10.76
CA THR A 4 -5.32 -0.63 11.90
C THR A 4 -4.21 -1.60 11.57
N ALA A 5 -3.24 -1.73 12.48
CA ALA A 5 -2.18 -2.70 12.39
C ALA A 5 -1.96 -3.33 13.77
N SER A 6 -1.69 -4.63 13.80
CA SER A 6 -1.34 -5.33 15.03
C SER A 6 -0.41 -6.48 14.72
N ARG A 7 0.65 -6.62 15.52
CA ARG A 7 1.55 -7.77 15.50
C ARG A 7 1.07 -8.93 16.38
N ALA A 8 0.03 -8.71 17.20
CA ALA A 8 -0.48 -9.64 18.20
C ALA A 8 -1.99 -9.91 18.06
N ALA A 9 -2.54 -9.66 16.86
CA ALA A 9 -3.93 -10.02 16.57
C ALA A 9 -4.08 -11.55 16.59
N PRO A 10 -5.24 -12.07 17.05
CA PRO A 10 -5.48 -13.52 17.11
C PRO A 10 -5.53 -14.15 15.71
N GLU A 11 -5.90 -13.37 14.70
CA GLU A 11 -6.02 -13.81 13.32
C GLU A 11 -5.18 -12.96 12.39
N ARG A 12 -4.67 -13.59 11.33
CA ARG A 12 -3.90 -12.89 10.30
C ARG A 12 -4.87 -12.19 9.34
N GLN A 13 -4.77 -10.87 9.27
CA GLN A 13 -5.59 -10.07 8.37
C GLN A 13 -4.72 -9.09 7.57
N ARG A 14 -4.88 -9.10 6.25
CA ARG A 14 -4.34 -8.07 5.36
C ARG A 14 -5.43 -7.72 4.34
N SER A 15 -6.23 -6.71 4.69
CA SER A 15 -7.35 -6.27 3.88
C SER A 15 -7.38 -4.76 3.75
N MET A 16 -7.96 -4.26 2.66
CA MET A 16 -8.20 -2.85 2.44
C MET A 16 -9.62 -2.65 1.91
N HIS A 17 -10.28 -1.60 2.36
CA HIS A 17 -11.59 -1.20 1.88
C HIS A 17 -11.55 0.29 1.52
N VAL A 18 -11.96 0.61 0.29
CA VAL A 18 -11.92 1.96 -0.26
C VAL A 18 -13.29 2.29 -0.84
N VAL A 19 -13.82 3.45 -0.44
CA VAL A 19 -15.13 3.95 -0.88
C VAL A 19 -14.92 5.14 -1.81
N TYR A 20 -15.51 5.08 -3.00
CA TYR A 20 -15.55 6.14 -3.99
C TYR A 20 -17.00 6.57 -4.22
N PRO A 21 -17.25 7.78 -4.75
CA PRO A 21 -18.59 8.17 -5.18
C PRO A 21 -19.22 7.22 -6.21
N SER A 22 -18.39 6.51 -6.99
CA SER A 22 -18.80 5.56 -8.03
C SER A 22 -18.97 4.12 -7.56
N GLY A 23 -18.67 3.82 -6.29
CA GLY A 23 -18.73 2.47 -5.74
C GLY A 23 -17.58 2.17 -4.78
N GLU A 24 -17.46 0.91 -4.39
CA GLU A 24 -16.56 0.45 -3.33
C GLU A 24 -15.67 -0.68 -3.82
N ILE A 25 -14.44 -0.71 -3.29
CA ILE A 25 -13.45 -1.74 -3.55
C ILE A 25 -13.03 -2.34 -2.21
N SER A 26 -13.18 -3.65 -2.07
CA SER A 26 -12.66 -4.42 -0.94
C SER A 26 -11.66 -5.44 -1.43
N ILE A 27 -10.44 -5.39 -0.89
CA ILE A 27 -9.32 -6.28 -1.24
C ILE A 27 -8.96 -7.13 -0.02
N ASP A 28 -8.89 -8.43 -0.22
CA ASP A 28 -8.22 -9.37 0.67
C ASP A 28 -6.89 -9.76 0.03
N PHE A 29 -5.78 -9.27 0.58
CA PHE A 29 -4.44 -9.52 0.06
C PHE A 29 -3.92 -10.92 0.40
N LEU A 30 -4.53 -11.62 1.35
CA LEU A 30 -4.14 -12.99 1.69
C LEU A 30 -4.72 -13.98 0.67
N THR A 31 -6.00 -13.83 0.36
CA THR A 31 -6.69 -14.69 -0.62
C THR A 31 -6.62 -14.14 -2.05
N ARG A 32 -6.06 -12.95 -2.24
CA ARG A 32 -6.03 -12.22 -3.52
C ARG A 32 -7.42 -12.10 -4.13
N LYS A 33 -8.42 -11.79 -3.30
CA LYS A 33 -9.81 -11.59 -3.75
C LYS A 33 -10.15 -10.11 -3.72
N VAL A 34 -10.86 -9.65 -4.75
CA VAL A 34 -11.37 -8.28 -4.84
C VAL A 34 -12.89 -8.35 -5.00
N LYS A 35 -13.61 -7.57 -4.20
CA LYS A 35 -15.01 -7.22 -4.44
C LYS A 35 -15.04 -5.78 -4.94
N ASN A 36 -15.65 -5.57 -6.10
CA ASN A 36 -15.67 -4.28 -6.76
C ASN A 36 -17.10 -3.95 -7.21
N SER A 37 -17.67 -2.87 -6.68
CA SER A 37 -18.97 -2.34 -7.13
C SER A 37 -18.84 -1.09 -8.01
N THR A 38 -17.61 -0.66 -8.31
CA THR A 38 -17.35 0.44 -9.24
C THR A 38 -17.60 -0.01 -10.69
N PRO A 39 -17.83 0.91 -11.65
CA PRO A 39 -18.02 0.56 -13.05
C PRO A 39 -16.73 0.16 -13.78
N TYR A 40 -15.59 0.16 -13.09
CA TYR A 40 -14.28 -0.10 -13.69
C TYR A 40 -13.87 -1.55 -13.52
N GLU A 41 -13.26 -2.14 -14.55
CA GLU A 41 -12.73 -3.50 -14.47
C GLU A 41 -11.43 -3.52 -13.63
N ILE A 42 -11.32 -4.49 -12.71
CA ILE A 42 -10.11 -4.72 -11.92
C ILE A 42 -9.59 -6.12 -12.21
N LYS A 43 -8.36 -6.21 -12.72
CA LYS A 43 -7.65 -7.48 -12.89
C LYS A 43 -6.97 -7.86 -11.57
N VAL A 44 -7.30 -9.04 -11.06
CA VAL A 44 -6.90 -9.47 -9.71
C VAL A 44 -5.72 -10.44 -9.72
N ASP A 45 -5.70 -11.37 -10.68
CA ASP A 45 -4.58 -12.30 -10.87
C ASP A 45 -3.72 -11.83 -12.04
N ILE A 46 -2.75 -10.99 -11.71
CA ILE A 46 -1.77 -10.44 -12.66
C ILE A 46 -0.35 -10.89 -12.31
N ALA A 47 -0.21 -11.84 -11.37
CA ALA A 47 1.10 -12.26 -10.88
C ALA A 47 1.94 -12.95 -11.97
N ALA A 48 1.30 -13.59 -12.95
CA ALA A 48 1.98 -14.16 -14.12
C ALA A 48 2.31 -13.11 -15.20
N GLU A 49 1.64 -11.96 -15.18
CA GLU A 49 1.80 -10.86 -16.14
C GLU A 49 2.73 -9.75 -15.65
N LEU A 50 2.89 -9.64 -14.32
CA LEU A 50 3.75 -8.65 -13.68
C LEU A 50 5.13 -9.24 -13.33
N PRO A 51 6.20 -8.43 -13.46
CA PRO A 51 7.52 -8.80 -12.96
C PRO A 51 7.50 -8.95 -11.43
N ASP A 52 8.46 -9.72 -10.91
CA ASP A 52 8.71 -9.81 -9.46
C ASP A 52 8.82 -8.40 -8.86
N PRO A 53 8.03 -8.05 -7.83
CA PRO A 53 7.94 -6.67 -7.37
C PRO A 53 9.25 -6.14 -6.77
N LEU A 54 10.08 -7.01 -6.17
CA LEU A 54 11.38 -6.59 -5.66
C LEU A 54 12.36 -6.37 -6.81
N GLY A 55 12.47 -7.33 -7.73
CA GLY A 55 13.29 -7.19 -8.93
C GLY A 55 12.90 -5.97 -9.78
N ALA A 56 11.60 -5.71 -9.94
CA ALA A 56 11.12 -4.52 -10.65
C ALA A 56 11.49 -3.21 -9.93
N ALA A 57 11.51 -3.20 -8.60
CA ALA A 57 11.95 -2.04 -7.82
C ALA A 57 13.47 -1.81 -7.98
N ASP A 58 14.27 -2.87 -7.93
CA ASP A 58 15.72 -2.82 -8.10
C ASP A 58 16.11 -2.33 -9.50
N GLU A 59 15.51 -2.91 -10.55
CA GLU A 59 15.73 -2.46 -11.93
C GLU A 59 15.27 -1.02 -12.15
N GLY A 60 14.14 -0.63 -11.56
CA GLY A 60 13.67 0.75 -11.57
C GLY A 60 14.65 1.73 -10.90
N PHE A 61 15.31 1.29 -9.82
CA PHE A 61 16.36 2.06 -9.16
C PHE A 61 17.60 2.19 -10.05
N TYR A 62 18.08 1.11 -10.66
CA TYR A 62 19.24 1.15 -11.55
C TYR A 62 19.01 2.04 -12.77
N ALA A 63 17.84 1.92 -13.42
CA ALA A 63 17.46 2.77 -14.53
C ALA A 63 17.42 4.25 -14.14
N ALA A 64 16.97 4.57 -12.93
CA ALA A 64 16.99 5.94 -12.41
C ALA A 64 18.41 6.46 -12.18
N CYS A 65 19.30 5.64 -11.61
CA CYS A 65 20.71 6.01 -11.43
C CYS A 65 21.43 6.27 -12.76
N LEU A 66 21.08 5.51 -13.80
CA LEU A 66 21.63 5.68 -15.15
C LEU A 66 20.98 6.84 -15.93
N GLY A 67 19.98 7.52 -15.36
CA GLY A 67 19.24 8.59 -16.04
C GLY A 67 18.29 8.09 -17.15
N LEU A 68 18.04 6.78 -17.21
CA LEU A 68 17.18 6.15 -18.21
C LEU A 68 15.69 6.22 -17.83
N ALA A 69 15.39 6.37 -16.54
CA ALA A 69 14.03 6.48 -16.02
C ALA A 69 13.96 7.43 -14.82
N ARG A 70 12.74 7.78 -14.40
CA ARG A 70 12.53 8.41 -13.09
C ARG A 70 12.41 7.33 -12.03
N SER A 71 12.87 7.60 -10.81
CA SER A 71 12.62 6.70 -9.68
C SER A 71 11.11 6.50 -9.49
N PRO A 72 10.63 5.25 -9.37
CA PRO A 72 9.22 4.97 -9.14
C PRO A 72 8.73 5.49 -7.77
N VAL A 73 9.65 5.67 -6.82
CA VAL A 73 9.36 6.16 -5.47
C VAL A 73 10.41 7.23 -5.13
N PRO A 74 10.25 8.47 -5.60
CA PRO A 74 11.23 9.52 -5.36
C PRO A 74 11.14 10.06 -3.93
N ALA A 75 12.27 10.45 -3.34
CA ALA A 75 12.37 10.85 -1.93
C ALA A 75 11.39 11.98 -1.53
N HIS A 76 11.20 12.99 -2.38
CA HIS A 76 10.26 14.07 -2.08
C HIS A 76 8.80 13.59 -1.97
N GLY A 77 8.46 12.47 -2.63
CA GLY A 77 7.14 11.84 -2.51
C GLY A 77 6.98 10.99 -1.25
N THR A 78 8.08 10.53 -0.64
CA THR A 78 8.04 9.66 0.55
C THR A 78 8.15 10.40 1.87
N VAL A 79 8.75 11.59 1.90
CA VAL A 79 8.84 12.41 3.12
C VAL A 79 7.47 12.63 3.76
N GLY A 80 6.44 12.90 2.96
CA GLY A 80 5.08 13.06 3.47
C GLY A 80 4.51 11.79 4.10
N ALA A 81 4.83 10.61 3.55
CA ALA A 81 4.40 9.33 4.11
C ALA A 81 5.08 9.04 5.46
N VAL A 82 6.39 9.33 5.56
CA VAL A 82 7.14 9.20 6.83
C VAL A 82 6.58 10.14 7.89
N ALA A 83 6.38 11.41 7.56
CA ALA A 83 5.82 12.38 8.50
C ALA A 83 4.42 11.98 9.02
N MET A 84 3.57 11.41 8.15
CA MET A 84 2.26 10.87 8.59
C MET A 84 2.41 9.65 9.51
N ALA A 85 3.39 8.78 9.26
CA ALA A 85 3.65 7.62 10.10
C ALA A 85 4.17 8.03 11.48
N GLU A 86 5.12 8.96 11.54
CA GLU A 86 5.64 9.54 12.78
C GLU A 86 4.54 10.22 13.60
N ALA A 87 3.65 10.99 12.94
CA ALA A 87 2.51 11.61 13.61
C ALA A 87 1.53 10.58 14.19
N ALA A 88 1.27 9.49 13.47
CA ALA A 88 0.42 8.40 13.96
C ALA A 88 1.06 7.67 15.15
N GLU A 89 2.38 7.45 15.12
CA GLU A 89 3.11 6.85 16.23
C GLU A 89 3.08 7.73 17.48
N ALA A 90 3.34 9.03 17.33
CA ALA A 90 3.30 9.99 18.43
C ALA A 90 1.91 10.06 19.11
N ASP A 91 0.83 10.06 18.32
CA ASP A 91 -0.54 10.06 18.83
C ASP A 91 -0.89 8.76 19.59
N ILE A 92 -0.35 7.61 19.17
CA ILE A 92 -0.53 6.34 19.90
C ILE A 92 0.28 6.32 21.20
N LEU A 93 1.54 6.76 21.17
CA LEU A 93 2.41 6.80 22.36
C LEU A 93 1.82 7.70 23.45
N ALA A 94 1.33 8.89 23.08
CA ALA A 94 0.69 9.82 24.03
C ALA A 94 -0.53 9.23 24.75
N LYS A 95 -1.20 8.23 24.16
CA LYS A 95 -2.36 7.53 24.75
C LYS A 95 -1.97 6.37 25.65
N ILE A 96 -0.74 5.85 25.53
CA ILE A 96 -0.22 4.80 26.40
C ILE A 96 0.32 5.40 27.70
N ASP A 97 0.84 6.62 27.64
CA ASP A 97 1.43 7.34 28.78
C ASP A 97 0.41 8.12 29.65
N ALA A 98 -0.87 8.13 29.26
CA ALA A 98 -1.98 8.83 29.94
C ALA A 98 -2.80 7.88 30.82
#